data_AF-A0A1I4KN83-F1
#
_entry.id   AF-A0A1I4KN83-F1
#
_cell.length_a   1.000
_cell.length_b   1.000
_cell.length_c   1.000
_cell.angle_alpha   90.00
_cell.angle_beta   90.00
_cell.angle_gamma   90.00
#
_symmetry.space_group_name_H-M   'P 1'
#
loop_
_entity.id
_entity.type
_entity.pdbx_description
1 polymer ?
#
loop_
_entity_poly.entity_id
_entity_poly.type
_entity_poly.pdbx_seq_one_letter_code
_entity_poly.pdbx_strand_id
1 'polypeptide(L)'
;MGTSVVALKLSLSYGPLMNGTLALWYESNDAVPQPGGAAPPSAPDMAEPTLPDGGGSSVICGATVSLPGTAECRPATTQPRLRLHINLWRDLDKKFNFLDVGLLLTDVEKIDRIYLYLPTHINAKDVFDLSGALKDVETLNAVFNEVSALVRDKDRYFVVAAKPEKLRAIYKINVAQDISIDPVNVPGKSNGTIIALNNCLCTDIVEADKLHKEHYVRIRIFLEGPAQNLFSTEDRAASVGLALTQDILETTEFRLNERRSFPPDVLQRTADGQFFLESVHYFLIRSRDYQLSSQHQNFRKVRRLEDEIWSSYLSVGKPAPRTHNRSADGMTIYQWRELAGGEKSIDDFIAYASFRTGKPRIWTYFIAILAIGGIGSAILNVVLSGLARSFRAAGFDQPSPGYANLYAGLLLTVFALAPMAVAGISRAWKRRQMREPQPFQPR
;
A
#
# COMPACT_ATOMS: atom_id res chain seq x y z
N MET A 1 -34.56 43.24 13.65
CA MET A 1 -34.88 41.95 12.99
C MET A 1 -33.92 41.77 11.83
N GLY A 2 -33.16 40.67 11.81
CA GLY A 2 -32.13 40.44 10.80
C GLY A 2 -31.23 39.28 11.22
N THR A 3 -31.82 38.09 11.35
CA THR A 3 -31.11 36.84 11.64
C THR A 3 -30.44 36.32 10.37
N SER A 4 -29.13 36.54 10.23
CA SER A 4 -28.32 35.83 9.22
C SER A 4 -28.12 34.39 9.66
N VAL A 5 -28.82 33.48 9.00
CA VAL A 5 -28.60 32.04 9.07
C VAL A 5 -27.34 31.71 8.28
N VAL A 6 -26.25 31.39 8.98
CA VAL A 6 -25.05 30.82 8.37
C VAL A 6 -25.38 29.39 7.97
N ALA A 7 -25.70 29.19 6.70
CA ALA A 7 -25.84 27.87 6.12
C ALA A 7 -24.47 27.18 6.11
N LEU A 8 -24.26 26.28 7.09
CA LEU A 8 -23.17 25.31 7.07
C LEU A 8 -23.39 24.41 5.86
N LYS A 9 -22.70 24.73 4.77
CA LYS A 9 -22.58 23.88 3.58
C LYS A 9 -21.74 22.67 4.01
N LEU A 10 -22.41 21.66 4.55
CA LEU A 10 -21.89 20.31 4.69
C LEU A 10 -21.58 19.80 3.28
N SER A 11 -20.34 20.03 2.85
CA SER A 11 -19.73 19.28 1.78
C SER A 11 -19.73 17.82 2.23
N LEU A 12 -20.72 17.06 1.75
CA LEU A 12 -20.64 15.61 1.68
C LEU A 12 -19.40 15.28 0.84
N SER A 13 -18.27 15.12 1.53
CA SER A 13 -17.08 14.52 0.96
C SER A 13 -17.45 13.07 0.66
N TYR A 14 -17.80 12.79 -0.60
CA TYR A 14 -17.80 11.44 -1.12
C TYR A 14 -16.46 10.81 -0.72
N GLY A 15 -16.50 9.78 0.13
CA GLY A 15 -15.30 9.02 0.49
C GLY A 15 -14.70 8.43 -0.79
N PRO A 16 -13.35 8.32 -0.88
CA PRO A 16 -12.75 7.71 -2.04
C PRO A 16 -13.16 6.24 -2.12
N LEU A 17 -13.84 5.89 -3.21
CA LEU A 17 -14.23 4.53 -3.57
C LEU A 17 -12.97 3.65 -3.63
N MET A 18 -12.85 2.69 -2.70
CA MET A 18 -11.83 1.66 -2.78
C MET A 18 -12.00 0.88 -4.08
N ASN A 19 -11.01 0.98 -4.95
CA ASN A 19 -10.87 0.14 -6.12
C ASN A 19 -9.38 -0.16 -6.33
N GLY A 20 -8.64 -0.55 -5.28
CA GLY A 20 -7.22 -0.92 -5.35
C GLY A 20 -6.94 -2.25 -6.06
N THR A 21 -7.78 -2.66 -7.01
CA THR A 21 -7.67 -3.94 -7.73
C THR A 21 -6.72 -3.82 -8.90
N LEU A 22 -5.64 -4.60 -8.85
CA LEU A 22 -4.69 -4.77 -9.95
C LEU A 22 -5.12 -5.95 -10.83
N ALA A 23 -4.80 -5.86 -12.11
CA ALA A 23 -4.88 -6.99 -13.03
C ALA A 23 -3.49 -7.29 -13.58
N LEU A 24 -3.14 -8.57 -13.67
CA LEU A 24 -1.89 -9.04 -14.25
C LEU A 24 -2.16 -10.21 -15.19
N TRP A 25 -1.73 -10.07 -16.44
CA TRP A 25 -1.95 -11.07 -17.50
C TRP A 25 -0.83 -11.01 -18.54
N TYR A 26 -0.83 -11.94 -19.49
CA TYR A 26 0.12 -11.93 -20.61
C TYR A 26 -0.60 -12.10 -21.94
N GLU A 27 0.06 -11.67 -23.01
CA GLU A 27 -0.32 -11.96 -24.39
C GLU A 27 0.55 -13.10 -24.90
N SER A 28 -0.10 -14.07 -25.55
CA SER A 28 0.54 -15.29 -26.01
C SER A 28 1.09 -15.13 -27.43
N ASN A 29 2.28 -15.65 -27.69
CA ASN A 29 2.84 -15.78 -29.05
C ASN A 29 1.95 -16.63 -29.98
N ASP A 30 1.10 -17.49 -29.41
CA ASP A 30 0.17 -18.36 -30.13
C ASP A 30 -1.21 -17.70 -30.39
N ALA A 31 -1.43 -16.47 -29.91
CA ALA A 31 -2.71 -15.80 -30.07
C ALA A 31 -2.97 -15.49 -31.55
N VAL A 32 -4.10 -15.96 -32.09
CA VAL A 32 -4.55 -15.57 -33.42
C VAL A 32 -4.90 -14.07 -33.38
N PRO A 33 -4.34 -13.23 -34.26
CA PRO A 33 -4.68 -11.81 -34.29
C PRO A 33 -6.19 -11.63 -34.44
N GLN A 34 -6.84 -10.93 -33.50
CA GLN A 34 -8.25 -10.64 -33.63
C GLN A 34 -8.49 -9.72 -34.85
N PRO A 35 -9.36 -10.09 -35.81
CA PRO A 35 -9.72 -9.19 -36.90
C PRO A 35 -10.68 -8.14 -36.34
N GLY A 36 -10.20 -6.93 -36.00
CA GLY A 36 -11.11 -5.94 -35.42
C GLY A 36 -10.54 -4.60 -34.98
N GLY A 37 -9.60 -4.01 -35.71
CA GLY A 37 -9.32 -2.56 -35.64
C GLY A 37 -9.94 -1.88 -36.86
N ALA A 38 -11.22 -1.54 -36.79
CA ALA A 38 -11.90 -0.84 -37.89
C ALA A 38 -11.22 0.51 -38.16
N ALA A 39 -10.66 0.66 -39.36
CA ALA A 39 -10.40 1.97 -39.95
C ALA A 39 -11.74 2.73 -40.05
N PRO A 40 -11.75 4.07 -39.89
CA PRO A 40 -12.99 4.85 -39.94
C PRO A 40 -13.62 4.72 -41.34
N PRO A 41 -14.96 4.60 -41.44
CA PRO A 41 -15.62 4.36 -42.72
C PRO A 41 -15.51 5.60 -43.61
N SER A 42 -14.82 5.44 -44.74
CA SER A 42 -15.00 6.28 -45.91
C SER A 42 -16.46 6.21 -46.37
N ALA A 43 -17.05 7.35 -46.71
CA ALA A 43 -18.45 7.51 -47.09
C ALA A 43 -18.89 6.57 -48.24
N PRO A 44 -20.16 6.12 -48.27
CA PRO A 44 -20.64 5.26 -49.34
C PRO A 44 -21.04 6.09 -50.57
N ASP A 45 -20.39 5.80 -51.71
CA ASP A 45 -20.93 6.13 -53.03
C ASP A 45 -22.03 5.12 -53.37
N MET A 46 -23.18 5.66 -53.79
CA MET A 46 -24.33 4.88 -54.25
C MET A 46 -24.09 4.32 -55.65
N ALA A 47 -24.30 3.02 -55.84
CA ALA A 47 -24.59 2.44 -57.14
C ALA A 47 -25.53 1.22 -57.01
N GLU A 48 -26.54 1.22 -57.87
CA GLU A 48 -27.61 0.23 -58.05
C GLU A 48 -27.15 -1.16 -58.54
N PRO A 49 -28.02 -2.19 -58.45
CA PRO A 49 -27.65 -3.58 -58.69
C PRO A 49 -28.01 -4.07 -60.11
N THR A 50 -27.17 -4.96 -60.66
CA THR A 50 -27.55 -5.88 -61.73
C THR A 50 -26.91 -7.26 -61.51
N LEU A 51 -27.77 -8.29 -61.48
CA LEU A 51 -27.48 -9.74 -61.58
C LEU A 51 -27.50 -10.16 -63.08
N PRO A 52 -27.33 -11.47 -63.43
CA PRO A 52 -26.10 -12.25 -63.43
C PRO A 52 -25.86 -12.95 -64.79
N ASP A 53 -24.69 -13.54 -65.00
CA ASP A 53 -24.41 -14.61 -65.97
C ASP A 53 -22.94 -15.01 -65.74
N GLY A 54 -22.44 -16.24 -65.79
CA GLY A 54 -22.97 -17.53 -66.21
C GLY A 54 -21.74 -18.41 -66.49
N GLY A 55 -21.80 -19.69 -66.14
CA GLY A 55 -21.03 -20.75 -66.80
C GLY A 55 -19.58 -21.04 -66.36
N GLY A 56 -19.36 -22.28 -65.91
CA GLY A 56 -18.46 -23.18 -66.65
C GLY A 56 -17.22 -23.75 -65.95
N SER A 57 -17.22 -25.10 -65.84
CA SER A 57 -16.08 -26.04 -65.86
C SER A 57 -15.09 -26.03 -64.67
N SER A 58 -15.08 -27.02 -63.78
CA SER A 58 -14.60 -28.42 -63.93
C SER A 58 -13.10 -28.57 -64.23
N VAL A 59 -12.33 -29.06 -63.25
CA VAL A 59 -11.24 -30.04 -63.42
C VAL A 59 -11.08 -30.83 -62.10
N ILE A 60 -11.10 -32.16 -62.23
CA ILE A 60 -10.80 -33.19 -61.23
C ILE A 60 -9.32 -33.57 -61.35
N CYS A 61 -8.64 -33.86 -60.23
CA CYS A 61 -7.75 -35.03 -59.99
C CYS A 61 -6.57 -34.69 -59.07
N GLY A 62 -6.28 -35.60 -58.15
CA GLY A 62 -4.93 -35.72 -57.59
C GLY A 62 -4.86 -36.01 -56.10
N ALA A 63 -5.37 -37.15 -55.66
CA ALA A 63 -4.97 -37.72 -54.38
C ALA A 63 -3.49 -38.15 -54.46
N THR A 64 -2.67 -37.76 -53.51
CA THR A 64 -1.38 -38.43 -53.24
C THR A 64 -1.26 -38.66 -51.75
N VAL A 65 -1.31 -39.94 -51.41
CA VAL A 65 -1.03 -40.51 -50.10
C VAL A 65 0.47 -40.43 -49.86
N SER A 66 0.89 -39.80 -48.77
CA SER A 66 2.25 -39.91 -48.23
C SER A 66 2.18 -40.30 -46.75
N LEU A 67 2.86 -41.41 -46.44
CA LEU A 67 2.99 -42.08 -45.15
C LEU A 67 3.71 -41.22 -44.08
N PRO A 68 3.59 -41.55 -42.78
CA PRO A 68 3.80 -40.63 -41.69
C PRO A 68 5.28 -40.42 -41.40
N GLY A 69 5.74 -39.18 -41.56
CA GLY A 69 6.94 -38.71 -40.88
C GLY A 69 6.71 -38.77 -39.38
N THR A 70 7.66 -39.37 -38.67
CA THR A 70 7.78 -39.35 -37.22
C THR A 70 7.46 -37.95 -36.69
N ALA A 71 6.26 -37.82 -36.11
CA ALA A 71 5.90 -36.67 -35.31
C ALA A 71 6.83 -36.70 -34.10
N GLU A 72 7.92 -35.92 -34.16
CA GLU A 72 8.52 -35.39 -32.95
C GLU A 72 7.39 -34.72 -32.18
N CYS A 73 6.98 -35.39 -31.11
CA CYS A 73 6.01 -34.87 -30.18
C CYS A 73 6.62 -33.61 -29.59
N ARG A 74 6.33 -32.45 -30.18
CA ARG A 74 6.59 -31.15 -29.55
C ARG A 74 6.00 -31.25 -28.16
N PRO A 75 6.78 -31.07 -27.08
CA PRO A 75 6.22 -31.09 -25.74
C PRO A 75 5.07 -30.08 -25.70
N ALA A 76 3.92 -30.51 -25.20
CA ALA A 76 2.75 -29.65 -25.07
C ALA A 76 3.18 -28.40 -24.28
N THR A 77 3.27 -27.26 -24.97
CA THR A 77 3.75 -25.99 -24.40
C THR A 77 2.93 -25.62 -23.18
N THR A 78 3.57 -25.59 -22.02
CA THR A 78 2.97 -25.34 -20.71
C THR A 78 2.60 -23.87 -20.54
N GLN A 79 1.55 -23.62 -19.75
CA GLN A 79 1.14 -22.26 -19.37
C GLN A 79 2.26 -21.58 -18.56
N PRO A 80 2.63 -20.33 -18.84
CA PRO A 80 3.68 -19.65 -18.10
C PRO A 80 3.37 -19.53 -16.61
N ARG A 81 4.37 -19.83 -15.78
CA ARG A 81 4.26 -19.86 -14.33
C ARG A 81 4.87 -18.62 -13.72
N LEU A 82 4.22 -18.09 -12.69
CA LEU A 82 4.58 -16.83 -12.06
C LEU A 82 4.61 -16.95 -10.53
N ARG A 83 5.71 -16.52 -9.92
CA ARG A 83 5.75 -16.10 -8.51
C ARG A 83 5.80 -14.59 -8.44
N LEU A 84 4.77 -14.01 -7.83
CA LEU A 84 4.58 -12.56 -7.77
C LEU A 84 5.09 -12.00 -6.45
N HIS A 85 5.97 -11.00 -6.51
CA HIS A 85 6.47 -10.24 -5.37
C HIS A 85 5.92 -8.81 -5.43
N ILE A 86 5.14 -8.41 -4.44
CA ILE A 86 4.60 -7.06 -4.33
C ILE A 86 5.09 -6.42 -3.03
N ASN A 87 5.71 -5.24 -3.12
CA ASN A 87 6.05 -4.45 -1.95
C ASN A 87 5.36 -3.08 -2.03
N LEU A 88 4.43 -2.81 -1.12
CA LEU A 88 3.85 -1.49 -0.94
C LEU A 88 4.61 -0.75 0.17
N TRP A 89 5.35 0.28 -0.21
CA TRP A 89 6.14 1.11 0.71
C TRP A 89 5.39 2.38 1.06
N ARG A 90 5.29 2.64 2.37
CA ARG A 90 4.54 3.77 2.90
C ARG A 90 5.30 4.52 3.97
N ASP A 91 4.91 5.78 4.13
CA ASP A 91 5.36 6.67 5.21
C ASP A 91 6.86 7.02 5.17
N LEU A 92 7.57 6.67 4.09
CA LEU A 92 8.95 7.12 3.83
C LEU A 92 9.02 8.62 3.51
N ASP A 93 7.98 9.14 2.84
CA ASP A 93 7.80 10.55 2.54
C ASP A 93 6.31 10.90 2.67
N LYS A 94 6.00 12.17 2.96
CA LYS A 94 4.62 12.66 3.05
C LYS A 94 3.97 12.84 1.68
N LYS A 95 4.75 12.94 0.60
CA LYS A 95 4.28 13.29 -0.75
C LYS A 95 4.03 12.08 -1.64
N PHE A 96 4.65 10.95 -1.35
CA PHE A 96 4.56 9.77 -2.20
C PHE A 96 4.65 8.47 -1.39
N ASN A 97 4.07 7.43 -1.97
CA ASN A 97 4.34 6.04 -1.65
C ASN A 97 4.96 5.39 -2.90
N PHE A 98 5.40 4.14 -2.84
CA PHE A 98 5.71 3.41 -4.08
C PHE A 98 5.38 1.93 -3.96
N LEU A 99 5.04 1.36 -5.11
CA LEU A 99 4.70 -0.03 -5.31
C LEU A 99 5.81 -0.69 -6.11
N ASP A 100 6.49 -1.66 -5.52
CA ASP A 100 7.41 -2.51 -6.27
C ASP A 100 6.66 -3.76 -6.74
N VAL A 101 6.82 -4.10 -8.02
CA VAL A 101 6.26 -5.30 -8.65
C VAL A 101 7.39 -6.13 -9.21
N GLY A 102 7.56 -7.33 -8.67
CA GLY A 102 8.54 -8.30 -9.08
C GLY A 102 7.88 -9.54 -9.66
N LEU A 103 8.30 -9.94 -10.86
CA LEU A 103 7.78 -11.08 -11.60
C LEU A 103 8.90 -12.11 -11.70
N LEU A 104 8.76 -13.24 -11.01
CA LEU A 104 9.63 -14.41 -11.20
C LEU A 104 8.91 -15.41 -12.09
N LEU A 105 9.41 -15.57 -13.31
CA LEU A 105 8.78 -16.31 -14.39
C LEU A 105 9.55 -17.61 -14.67
N THR A 106 8.80 -18.68 -14.95
CA THR A 106 9.28 -19.95 -15.53
C THR A 106 8.31 -20.41 -16.61
N ASP A 107 8.73 -21.33 -17.49
CA ASP A 107 7.92 -21.82 -18.62
C ASP A 107 7.44 -20.66 -19.53
N VAL A 108 8.40 -19.82 -19.93
CA VAL A 108 8.15 -18.51 -20.55
C VAL A 108 7.86 -18.58 -22.05
N GLU A 109 7.86 -19.76 -22.68
CA GLU A 109 7.89 -19.92 -24.14
C GLU A 109 6.73 -19.23 -24.87
N LYS A 110 5.59 -19.10 -24.18
CA LYS A 110 4.38 -18.48 -24.73
C LYS A 110 4.29 -16.98 -24.53
N ILE A 111 5.17 -16.36 -23.73
CA ILE A 111 5.04 -14.94 -23.39
C ILE A 111 5.49 -14.08 -24.59
N ASP A 112 4.57 -13.28 -25.13
CA ASP A 112 4.88 -12.16 -26.05
C ASP A 112 5.01 -10.85 -25.27
N ARG A 113 4.00 -10.53 -24.45
CA ARG A 113 3.95 -9.29 -23.65
C ARG A 113 3.34 -9.57 -22.29
N ILE A 114 3.70 -8.76 -21.29
CA ILE A 114 3.14 -8.85 -19.94
C ILE A 114 2.48 -7.54 -19.59
N TYR A 115 1.27 -7.58 -19.03
CA TYR A 115 0.48 -6.39 -18.75
C TYR A 115 0.10 -6.30 -17.29
N LEU A 116 0.29 -5.12 -16.71
CA LEU A 116 -0.11 -4.76 -15.35
C LEU A 116 -1.07 -3.57 -15.40
N TYR A 117 -2.31 -3.78 -14.99
CA TYR A 117 -3.28 -2.70 -14.81
C TYR A 117 -3.24 -2.14 -13.39
N LEU A 118 -3.20 -0.80 -13.29
CA LEU A 118 -3.42 -0.05 -12.07
C LEU A 118 -4.68 0.82 -12.18
N PRO A 119 -5.53 0.88 -11.14
CA PRO A 119 -6.76 1.67 -11.13
C PRO A 119 -6.51 3.16 -10.81
N THR A 120 -5.43 3.70 -11.35
CA THR A 120 -5.07 5.11 -11.26
C THR A 120 -4.18 5.51 -12.44
N HIS A 121 -4.00 6.81 -12.62
CA HIS A 121 -3.14 7.35 -13.65
C HIS A 121 -1.67 7.29 -13.21
N ILE A 122 -0.82 6.63 -14.01
CA ILE A 122 0.63 6.53 -13.80
C ILE A 122 1.36 7.07 -15.02
N ASN A 123 2.40 7.89 -14.81
CA ASN A 123 3.24 8.37 -15.91
C ASN A 123 4.48 7.48 -16.09
N ALA A 124 5.07 7.49 -17.29
CA ALA A 124 6.33 6.76 -17.55
C ALA A 124 7.48 7.19 -16.64
N LYS A 125 7.55 8.49 -16.31
CA LYS A 125 8.54 9.05 -15.37
C LYS A 125 8.39 8.55 -13.92
N ASP A 126 7.28 7.89 -13.61
CA ASP A 126 6.99 7.35 -12.28
C ASP A 126 7.36 5.86 -12.18
N VAL A 127 7.77 5.23 -13.28
CA VAL A 127 8.19 3.82 -13.35
C VAL A 127 9.71 3.74 -13.45
N PHE A 128 10.32 2.88 -12.65
CA PHE A 128 11.78 2.73 -12.56
C PHE A 128 12.20 1.27 -12.52
N ASP A 129 13.35 0.97 -13.12
CA ASP A 129 14.02 -0.32 -12.99
C ASP A 129 14.66 -0.49 -11.61
N LEU A 130 14.51 -1.68 -11.01
CA LEU A 130 15.16 -2.03 -9.75
C LEU A 130 16.32 -3.01 -9.90
N SER A 131 16.62 -3.48 -11.12
CA SER A 131 17.68 -4.46 -11.36
C SER A 131 19.06 -4.01 -10.82
N GLY A 132 19.36 -2.71 -10.95
CA GLY A 132 20.63 -2.14 -10.46
C GLY A 132 20.80 -2.27 -8.95
N ALA A 133 19.73 -2.08 -8.16
CA ALA A 133 19.79 -2.29 -6.72
C ALA A 133 19.93 -3.77 -6.34
N LEU A 134 19.45 -4.68 -7.18
CA LEU A 134 19.58 -6.13 -6.96
C LEU A 134 20.98 -6.67 -7.28
N LYS A 135 21.92 -5.83 -7.74
CA LYS A 135 23.35 -6.19 -7.81
C LYS A 135 24.01 -6.21 -6.43
N ASP A 136 23.45 -5.47 -5.47
CA ASP A 136 23.86 -5.59 -4.08
C ASP A 136 23.39 -6.94 -3.53
N VAL A 137 24.34 -7.76 -3.09
CA VAL A 137 24.10 -9.16 -2.69
C VAL A 137 23.22 -9.22 -1.43
N GLU A 138 23.37 -8.27 -0.51
CA GLU A 138 22.55 -8.24 0.71
C GLU A 138 21.09 -7.93 0.38
N THR A 139 20.84 -6.90 -0.43
CA THR A 139 19.52 -6.58 -0.96
C THR A 139 18.91 -7.75 -1.72
N LEU A 140 19.69 -8.38 -2.61
CA LEU A 140 19.26 -9.54 -3.40
C LEU A 140 18.82 -10.70 -2.49
N ASN A 141 19.64 -11.02 -1.49
CA ASN A 141 19.34 -12.07 -0.52
C ASN A 141 18.09 -11.76 0.30
N ALA A 142 17.88 -10.49 0.66
CA ALA A 142 16.70 -10.06 1.39
C ALA A 142 15.41 -10.12 0.55
N VAL A 143 15.49 -9.83 -0.76
CA VAL A 143 14.35 -9.90 -1.69
C VAL A 143 13.92 -11.34 -1.93
N PHE A 144 14.86 -12.26 -2.15
CA PHE A 144 14.55 -13.67 -2.41
C PHE A 144 14.50 -14.55 -1.15
N ASN A 145 14.95 -14.03 -0.01
CA ASN A 145 15.11 -14.78 1.24
C ASN A 145 15.94 -16.06 1.03
N GLU A 146 17.02 -15.95 0.27
CA GLU A 146 17.94 -17.04 -0.05
C GLU A 146 19.37 -16.50 -0.20
N VAL A 147 20.36 -17.37 -0.07
CA VAL A 147 21.76 -16.99 -0.28
C VAL A 147 22.07 -17.10 -1.76
N SER A 148 22.29 -15.94 -2.38
CA SER A 148 22.57 -15.77 -3.79
C SER A 148 23.98 -15.21 -4.00
N ALA A 149 24.57 -15.54 -5.15
CA ALA A 149 25.82 -14.95 -5.61
C ALA A 149 25.70 -14.49 -7.06
N LEU A 150 26.26 -13.33 -7.37
CA LEU A 150 26.37 -12.84 -8.75
C LEU A 150 27.40 -13.70 -9.50
N VAL A 151 26.99 -14.28 -10.63
CA VAL A 151 27.84 -15.19 -11.43
C VAL A 151 28.32 -14.50 -12.70
N ARG A 152 27.42 -13.81 -13.42
CA ARG A 152 27.72 -13.14 -14.69
C ARG A 152 26.91 -11.85 -14.79
N ASP A 153 27.47 -10.85 -15.46
CA ASP A 153 26.78 -9.60 -15.79
C ASP A 153 26.82 -9.43 -17.31
N LYS A 154 25.66 -9.43 -17.97
CA LYS A 154 25.50 -9.18 -19.41
C LYS A 154 24.75 -7.86 -19.62
N ASP A 155 24.71 -7.38 -20.85
CA ASP A 155 24.10 -6.08 -21.15
C ASP A 155 22.62 -5.99 -20.79
N ARG A 156 21.83 -7.04 -21.06
CA ARG A 156 20.37 -7.06 -20.83
C ARG A 156 19.94 -7.70 -19.51
N TYR A 157 20.76 -8.55 -18.92
CA TYR A 157 20.48 -9.20 -17.64
C TYR A 157 21.77 -9.59 -16.93
N PHE A 158 21.69 -9.88 -15.64
CA PHE A 158 22.76 -10.53 -14.90
C PHE A 158 22.27 -11.86 -14.31
N VAL A 159 23.19 -12.79 -14.11
CA VAL A 159 22.88 -14.15 -13.66
C VAL A 159 23.29 -14.30 -12.21
N VAL A 160 22.38 -14.79 -11.39
CA VAL A 160 22.61 -15.11 -9.99
C VAL A 160 22.46 -16.61 -9.78
N ALA A 161 23.35 -17.19 -8.96
CA ALA A 161 23.23 -18.55 -8.48
C ALA A 161 22.63 -18.54 -7.08
N ALA A 162 21.54 -19.27 -6.88
CA ALA A 162 20.90 -19.48 -5.59
C ALA A 162 20.99 -20.97 -5.20
N LYS A 163 21.12 -21.26 -3.90
CA LYS A 163 21.12 -22.64 -3.42
C LYS A 163 19.69 -23.22 -3.37
N PRO A 164 19.47 -24.49 -3.75
CA PRO A 164 20.41 -25.44 -4.36
C PRO A 164 20.47 -25.26 -5.90
N GLU A 165 21.62 -24.81 -6.40
CA GLU A 165 22.02 -24.74 -7.83
C GLU A 165 20.98 -24.21 -8.84
N LYS A 166 20.22 -23.18 -8.48
CA LYS A 166 19.34 -22.47 -9.42
C LYS A 166 20.07 -21.30 -10.05
N LEU A 167 20.12 -21.25 -11.37
CA LEU A 167 20.55 -20.07 -12.11
C LEU A 167 19.33 -19.23 -12.48
N ARG A 168 19.35 -17.96 -12.07
CA ARG A 168 18.29 -17.00 -12.36
C ARG A 168 18.85 -15.81 -13.13
N ALA A 169 18.18 -15.43 -14.21
CA ALA A 169 18.47 -14.21 -14.94
C ALA A 169 17.63 -13.05 -14.36
N ILE A 170 18.29 -11.96 -13.98
CA ILE A 170 17.64 -10.72 -13.50
C ILE A 170 17.81 -9.66 -14.59
N TYR A 171 16.70 -9.22 -15.17
CA TYR A 171 16.67 -8.35 -16.34
C TYR A 171 16.80 -6.89 -15.97
N LYS A 172 17.59 -6.17 -16.76
CA LYS A 172 17.76 -4.72 -16.70
C LYS A 172 16.74 -4.07 -17.63
N ILE A 173 15.92 -3.18 -17.08
CA ILE A 173 14.80 -2.60 -17.82
C ILE A 173 15.17 -1.20 -18.27
N ASN A 174 15.17 -0.96 -19.57
CA ASN A 174 15.18 0.38 -20.12
C ASN A 174 13.73 0.86 -20.25
N VAL A 175 13.24 1.62 -19.26
CA VAL A 175 11.84 2.09 -19.19
C VAL A 175 11.37 2.76 -20.49
N ALA A 176 12.24 3.45 -21.23
CA ALA A 176 11.86 4.13 -22.46
C ALA A 176 11.62 3.19 -23.66
N GLN A 177 12.21 1.99 -23.65
CA GLN A 177 12.14 1.02 -24.75
C GLN A 177 11.31 -0.21 -24.38
N ASP A 178 11.52 -0.72 -23.16
CA ASP A 178 10.99 -1.99 -22.69
C ASP A 178 9.59 -1.86 -22.08
N ILE A 179 9.10 -0.63 -21.82
CA ILE A 179 7.79 -0.38 -21.21
C ILE A 179 6.93 0.54 -22.09
N SER A 180 5.67 0.16 -22.29
CA SER A 180 4.62 1.06 -22.78
C SER A 180 3.58 1.34 -21.69
N ILE A 181 2.95 2.52 -21.76
CA ILE A 181 1.94 2.94 -20.79
C ILE A 181 0.71 3.43 -21.54
N ASP A 182 -0.41 2.75 -21.32
CA ASP A 182 -1.67 3.01 -21.98
C ASP A 182 -2.74 3.43 -20.97
N PRO A 183 -3.44 4.57 -21.17
CA PRO A 183 -4.52 4.97 -20.28
C PRO A 183 -5.75 4.08 -20.50
N VAL A 184 -6.46 3.77 -19.41
CA VAL A 184 -7.75 3.07 -19.44
C VAL A 184 -8.83 4.02 -18.94
N ASN A 185 -9.82 4.29 -19.78
CA ASN A 185 -10.95 5.12 -19.38
C ASN A 185 -11.90 4.29 -18.50
N VAL A 186 -12.18 4.80 -17.29
CA VAL A 186 -13.11 4.18 -16.36
C VAL A 186 -14.26 5.15 -16.12
N PRO A 187 -15.47 4.88 -16.66
CA PRO A 187 -16.61 5.78 -16.52
C PRO A 187 -16.89 6.17 -15.07
N GLY A 188 -16.94 7.47 -14.80
CA GLY A 188 -17.24 8.01 -13.46
C GLY A 188 -16.13 7.84 -12.41
N LYS A 189 -14.92 7.41 -12.79
CA LYS A 189 -13.76 7.29 -11.91
C LYS A 189 -12.52 7.95 -12.52
N SER A 190 -11.43 8.04 -11.75
CA SER A 190 -10.13 8.39 -12.31
C SER A 190 -9.70 7.35 -13.35
N ASN A 191 -9.09 7.80 -14.44
CA ASN A 191 -8.53 6.91 -15.45
C ASN A 191 -7.56 5.91 -14.80
N GLY A 192 -7.62 4.66 -15.24
CA GLY A 192 -6.63 3.64 -14.93
C GLY A 192 -5.47 3.68 -15.92
N THR A 193 -4.49 2.81 -15.70
CA THR A 193 -3.29 2.70 -16.53
C THR A 193 -2.91 1.24 -16.72
N ILE A 194 -2.56 0.86 -17.94
CA ILE A 194 -1.90 -0.41 -18.25
C ILE A 194 -0.42 -0.13 -18.48
N ILE A 195 0.43 -0.80 -17.73
CA ILE A 195 1.88 -0.85 -17.95
C ILE A 195 2.15 -2.16 -18.68
N ALA A 196 2.68 -2.10 -19.89
CA ALA A 196 3.07 -3.28 -20.65
C ALA A 196 4.59 -3.44 -20.66
N LEU A 197 5.08 -4.64 -20.34
CA LEU A 197 6.41 -5.08 -20.69
C LEU A 197 6.39 -5.52 -22.15
N ASN A 198 7.17 -4.83 -22.98
CA ASN A 198 7.11 -4.96 -24.43
C ASN A 198 7.75 -6.25 -24.93
N ASN A 199 7.37 -6.60 -26.16
CA ASN A 199 7.83 -7.80 -26.86
C ASN A 199 9.35 -7.91 -26.97
N CYS A 200 10.09 -6.81 -27.11
CA CYS A 200 11.56 -6.83 -27.12
C CYS A 200 12.14 -7.44 -25.83
N LEU A 201 11.64 -7.02 -24.66
CA LEU A 201 12.08 -7.56 -23.37
C LEU A 201 11.65 -9.03 -23.21
N CYS A 202 10.42 -9.35 -23.60
CA CYS A 202 9.91 -10.72 -23.51
C CYS A 202 10.65 -11.67 -24.45
N THR A 203 11.06 -11.22 -25.64
CA THR A 203 11.89 -11.99 -26.57
C THR A 203 13.24 -12.31 -25.92
N ASP A 204 13.90 -11.33 -25.29
CA ASP A 204 15.15 -11.57 -24.53
C ASP A 204 14.95 -12.64 -23.44
N ILE A 205 13.79 -12.61 -22.76
CA ILE A 205 13.42 -13.59 -21.73
C ILE A 205 13.27 -15.00 -22.32
N VAL A 206 12.50 -15.13 -23.41
CA VAL A 206 12.26 -16.43 -24.07
C VAL A 206 13.55 -16.99 -24.67
N GLU A 207 14.38 -16.17 -25.30
CA GLU A 207 15.66 -16.62 -25.88
C GLU A 207 16.64 -17.13 -24.81
N ALA A 208 16.71 -16.44 -23.67
CA ALA A 208 17.55 -16.82 -22.56
C ALA A 208 17.08 -18.08 -21.81
N ASP A 209 15.83 -18.51 -22.01
CA ASP A 209 15.26 -19.67 -21.33
C ASP A 209 16.00 -20.99 -21.62
N LYS A 210 16.68 -21.06 -22.76
CA LYS A 210 17.56 -22.18 -23.13
C LYS A 210 18.73 -22.36 -22.16
N LEU A 211 19.13 -21.29 -21.46
CA LEU A 211 20.29 -21.26 -20.55
C LEU A 211 19.87 -21.09 -19.08
N HIS A 212 18.76 -20.41 -18.82
CA HIS A 212 18.32 -20.03 -17.48
C HIS A 212 16.83 -20.29 -17.35
N LYS A 213 16.41 -21.08 -16.36
CA LYS A 213 15.01 -21.48 -16.20
C LYS A 213 14.18 -20.58 -15.28
N GLU A 214 14.84 -19.67 -14.55
CA GLU A 214 14.18 -18.66 -13.75
C GLU A 214 14.53 -17.26 -14.29
N HIS A 215 13.50 -16.46 -14.59
CA HIS A 215 13.64 -15.11 -15.13
C HIS A 215 12.98 -14.11 -14.20
N TYR A 216 13.68 -13.02 -13.86
CA TYR A 216 13.17 -12.04 -12.90
C TYR A 216 13.20 -10.62 -13.44
N VAL A 217 12.05 -9.96 -13.35
CA VAL A 217 11.86 -8.55 -13.68
C VAL A 217 11.32 -7.85 -12.44
N ARG A 218 11.86 -6.68 -12.09
CA ARG A 218 11.34 -5.90 -10.95
C ARG A 218 11.32 -4.42 -11.26
N ILE A 219 10.12 -3.84 -11.19
CA ILE A 219 9.89 -2.40 -11.39
C ILE A 219 9.39 -1.74 -10.11
N ARG A 220 9.69 -0.45 -9.96
CA ARG A 220 9.13 0.45 -8.95
C ARG A 220 8.19 1.45 -9.61
N ILE A 221 7.02 1.63 -9.02
CA ILE A 221 6.01 2.60 -9.45
C ILE A 221 5.80 3.61 -8.33
N PHE A 222 6.13 4.87 -8.56
CA PHE A 222 5.86 5.96 -7.61
C PHE A 222 4.37 6.31 -7.63
N LEU A 223 3.79 6.39 -6.43
CA LEU A 223 2.40 6.71 -6.17
C LEU A 223 2.33 8.11 -5.57
N GLU A 224 2.12 9.11 -6.43
CA GLU A 224 2.07 10.53 -6.08
C GLU A 224 0.66 11.13 -6.22
N GLY A 225 0.40 12.20 -5.49
CA GLY A 225 -0.88 12.91 -5.56
C GLY A 225 -2.05 11.96 -5.24
N PRO A 226 -3.09 11.88 -6.08
CA PRO A 226 -4.22 10.97 -5.86
C PRO A 226 -3.81 9.49 -5.75
N ALA A 227 -2.74 9.07 -6.44
CA ALA A 227 -2.29 7.68 -6.42
C ALA A 227 -1.63 7.28 -5.08
N GLN A 228 -1.18 8.24 -4.27
CA GLN A 228 -0.51 7.97 -2.99
C GLN A 228 -1.37 7.07 -2.07
N ASN A 229 -2.69 7.26 -2.09
CA ASN A 229 -3.64 6.52 -1.26
C ASN A 229 -4.40 5.45 -2.04
N LEU A 230 -3.87 4.98 -3.18
CA LEU A 230 -4.54 4.01 -4.06
C LEU A 230 -5.09 2.79 -3.31
N PHE A 231 -4.34 2.30 -2.33
CA PHE A 231 -4.66 1.10 -1.56
C PHE A 231 -5.19 1.41 -0.16
N SER A 232 -5.46 2.66 0.19
CA SER A 232 -5.70 3.00 1.60
C SER A 232 -6.64 4.16 1.86
N THR A 233 -7.39 4.03 2.94
CA THR A 233 -8.35 5.03 3.40
C THR A 233 -8.07 5.36 4.86
N GLU A 234 -8.01 6.66 5.16
CA GLU A 234 -7.89 7.16 6.54
C GLU A 234 -9.27 7.59 7.04
N ASP A 235 -9.72 6.96 8.12
CA ASP A 235 -10.87 7.37 8.91
C ASP A 235 -10.40 8.09 10.17
N ARG A 236 -10.79 9.35 10.28
CA ARG A 236 -10.48 10.19 11.43
C ARG A 236 -11.69 10.23 12.33
N ALA A 237 -11.57 9.63 13.52
CA ALA A 237 -12.61 9.78 14.53
C ALA A 237 -12.78 11.27 14.84
N ALA A 238 -14.02 11.76 14.79
CA ALA A 238 -14.37 13.09 15.25
C ALA A 238 -14.15 13.13 16.77
N SER A 239 -12.98 13.53 17.23
CA SER A 239 -12.74 13.70 18.65
C SER A 239 -13.45 14.96 19.13
N VAL A 240 -14.50 14.74 19.93
CA VAL A 240 -15.26 15.79 20.60
C VAL A 240 -14.51 16.15 21.90
N GLY A 241 -14.23 17.43 22.13
CA GLY A 241 -13.68 17.94 23.39
C GLY A 241 -12.16 18.19 23.42
N LEU A 242 -11.59 18.26 24.64
CA LEU A 242 -10.18 18.58 24.94
C LEU A 242 -9.22 17.40 24.74
N ALA A 243 -9.57 16.44 23.87
CA ALA A 243 -8.71 15.30 23.59
C ALA A 243 -7.39 15.79 22.97
N LEU A 244 -6.29 15.49 23.66
CA LEU A 244 -4.94 15.94 23.34
C LEU A 244 -4.29 15.11 22.23
N THR A 245 -4.85 13.94 21.94
CA THR A 245 -4.46 13.05 20.86
C THR A 245 -5.64 12.83 19.91
N GLN A 246 -5.33 12.63 18.63
CA GLN A 246 -6.29 12.23 17.62
C GLN A 246 -5.98 10.81 17.17
N ASP A 247 -6.95 9.92 17.38
CA ASP A 247 -6.90 8.56 16.87
C ASP A 247 -7.29 8.54 15.40
N ILE A 248 -6.41 7.94 14.60
CA ILE A 248 -6.59 7.74 13.17
C ILE A 248 -6.65 6.24 12.94
N LEU A 249 -7.76 5.78 12.37
CA LEU A 249 -7.88 4.42 11.86
C LEU A 249 -7.57 4.48 10.37
N GLU A 250 -6.67 3.63 9.92
CA GLU A 250 -6.34 3.54 8.52
C GLU A 250 -6.55 2.12 8.04
N THR A 251 -7.24 1.95 6.92
CA THR A 251 -7.43 0.65 6.29
C THR A 251 -6.58 0.60 5.02
N THR A 252 -5.87 -0.51 4.85
CA THR A 252 -5.12 -0.82 3.63
C THR A 252 -5.68 -2.08 3.02
N GLU A 253 -6.07 -2.02 1.76
CA GLU A 253 -6.59 -3.15 1.00
C GLU A 253 -5.87 -3.25 -0.35
N PHE A 254 -5.29 -4.42 -0.60
CA PHE A 254 -4.68 -4.79 -1.86
C PHE A 254 -5.48 -5.94 -2.46
N ARG A 255 -5.84 -5.82 -3.73
CA ARG A 255 -6.52 -6.87 -4.49
C ARG A 255 -5.81 -7.13 -5.80
N LEU A 256 -5.66 -8.39 -6.15
CA LEU A 256 -5.07 -8.85 -7.41
C LEU A 256 -6.04 -9.79 -8.10
N ASN A 257 -6.24 -9.57 -9.39
CA ASN A 257 -7.02 -10.43 -10.27
C ASN A 257 -8.48 -10.69 -9.85
N GLU A 258 -9.04 -9.83 -9.02
CA GLU A 258 -10.46 -9.84 -8.67
C GLU A 258 -11.31 -9.37 -9.86
N ARG A 259 -11.64 -10.30 -10.79
CA ARG A 259 -12.24 -9.99 -12.10
C ARG A 259 -13.53 -9.17 -12.05
N ARG A 260 -14.34 -9.37 -10.99
CA ARG A 260 -15.59 -8.59 -10.78
C ARG A 260 -15.37 -7.09 -10.61
N SER A 261 -14.14 -6.68 -10.33
CA SER A 261 -13.75 -5.29 -10.09
C SER A 261 -13.06 -4.63 -11.30
N PHE A 262 -12.85 -5.38 -12.39
CA PHE A 262 -12.16 -4.88 -13.58
C PHE A 262 -13.04 -3.94 -14.42
N PRO A 263 -12.47 -2.87 -15.00
CA PRO A 263 -13.12 -2.15 -16.09
C PRO A 263 -13.39 -3.07 -17.29
N PRO A 264 -14.44 -2.82 -18.10
CA PRO A 264 -14.77 -3.67 -19.26
C PRO A 264 -13.62 -3.88 -20.24
N ASP A 265 -12.84 -2.84 -20.54
CA ASP A 265 -11.68 -2.91 -21.44
C ASP A 265 -10.60 -3.87 -20.90
N VAL A 266 -10.27 -3.76 -19.61
CA VAL A 266 -9.31 -4.66 -18.94
C VAL A 266 -9.84 -6.09 -18.91
N LEU A 267 -11.13 -6.27 -18.63
CA LEU A 267 -11.76 -7.59 -18.59
C LEU A 267 -11.63 -8.29 -19.94
N GLN A 268 -11.89 -7.58 -21.05
CA GLN A 268 -11.74 -8.11 -22.41
C GLN A 268 -10.28 -8.50 -22.70
N ARG A 269 -9.31 -7.62 -22.41
CA ARG A 269 -7.89 -7.89 -22.67
C ARG A 269 -7.30 -9.03 -21.83
N THR A 270 -7.83 -9.26 -20.64
CA THR A 270 -7.38 -10.37 -19.77
C THR A 270 -7.90 -11.74 -20.20
N ALA A 271 -8.76 -11.82 -21.23
CA ALA A 271 -9.30 -13.09 -21.72
C ALA A 271 -8.23 -13.95 -22.43
N ASP A 272 -7.21 -13.31 -23.01
CA ASP A 272 -6.29 -13.96 -23.95
C ASP A 272 -5.13 -14.72 -23.29
N GLY A 273 -4.82 -14.47 -22.01
CA GLY A 273 -3.73 -15.19 -21.32
C GLY A 273 -3.60 -14.90 -19.84
N GLN A 274 -3.81 -15.92 -19.00
CA GLN A 274 -3.58 -15.83 -17.55
C GLN A 274 -2.37 -16.65 -17.15
N PHE A 275 -1.52 -16.12 -16.27
CA PHE A 275 -0.43 -16.89 -15.69
C PHE A 275 -0.96 -18.02 -14.80
N PHE A 276 -0.20 -19.11 -14.74
CA PHE A 276 -0.28 -20.02 -13.61
C PHE A 276 0.41 -19.35 -12.41
N LEU A 277 -0.37 -18.77 -11.51
CA LEU A 277 0.14 -18.02 -10.37
C LEU A 277 0.50 -18.99 -9.23
N GLU A 278 1.79 -19.32 -9.13
CA GLU A 278 2.33 -20.27 -8.14
C GLU A 278 2.31 -19.71 -6.72
N SER A 279 2.64 -18.41 -6.58
CA SER A 279 2.64 -17.75 -5.29
C SER A 279 2.47 -16.25 -5.41
N VAL A 280 1.89 -15.67 -4.37
CA VAL A 280 1.84 -14.22 -4.16
C VAL A 280 2.51 -13.91 -2.84
N HIS A 281 3.52 -13.05 -2.88
CA HIS A 281 4.23 -12.53 -1.72
C HIS A 281 3.98 -11.04 -1.63
N TYR A 282 3.11 -10.63 -0.71
CA TYR A 282 2.74 -9.23 -0.52
C TYR A 282 3.33 -8.69 0.78
N PHE A 283 4.17 -7.67 0.67
CA PHE A 283 4.74 -6.93 1.79
C PHE A 283 4.14 -5.53 1.84
N LEU A 284 3.55 -5.18 2.98
CA LEU A 284 3.28 -3.80 3.34
C LEU A 284 4.41 -3.32 4.26
N ILE A 285 5.18 -2.34 3.81
CA ILE A 285 6.28 -1.74 4.57
C ILE A 285 5.85 -0.34 5.01
N ARG A 286 5.90 -0.10 6.32
CA ARG A 286 5.30 1.10 6.93
C ARG A 286 5.96 1.45 8.26
N SER A 287 5.82 2.71 8.69
CA SER A 287 6.33 3.17 9.98
C SER A 287 5.72 2.38 11.15
N ARG A 288 6.55 2.07 12.14
CA ARG A 288 6.15 1.44 13.41
C ARG A 288 5.13 2.27 14.21
N ASP A 289 4.98 3.56 13.91
CA ASP A 289 3.97 4.43 14.54
C ASP A 289 2.53 3.99 14.23
N TYR A 290 2.35 3.13 13.24
CA TYR A 290 1.08 2.53 12.87
C TYR A 290 0.98 1.12 13.46
N GLN A 291 0.07 0.95 14.42
CA GLN A 291 -0.15 -0.32 15.09
C GLN A 291 -1.19 -1.16 14.34
N LEU A 292 -0.84 -2.38 13.94
CA LEU A 292 -1.77 -3.32 13.32
C LEU A 292 -2.91 -3.64 14.29
N SER A 293 -4.14 -3.36 13.86
CA SER A 293 -5.35 -3.53 14.67
C SER A 293 -6.16 -4.75 14.24
N SER A 294 -6.30 -4.98 12.93
CA SER A 294 -6.94 -6.18 12.40
C SER A 294 -6.39 -6.54 11.02
N GLN A 295 -6.62 -7.77 10.59
CA GLN A 295 -6.02 -8.34 9.39
C GLN A 295 -6.89 -9.48 8.83
N HIS A 296 -6.82 -9.71 7.51
CA HIS A 296 -7.59 -10.76 6.83
C HIS A 296 -6.83 -12.09 6.71
N GLN A 297 -7.27 -13.04 5.89
CA GLN A 297 -6.60 -14.34 5.72
C GLN A 297 -5.20 -14.20 5.07
N ASN A 298 -4.40 -15.27 5.10
CA ASN A 298 -3.08 -15.38 4.45
C ASN A 298 -1.97 -14.48 4.99
N PHE A 299 -2.16 -13.84 6.15
CA PHE A 299 -1.08 -13.17 6.87
C PHE A 299 -0.13 -14.17 7.50
N ARG A 300 1.16 -13.88 7.39
CA ARG A 300 2.22 -14.80 7.76
C ARG A 300 3.02 -14.31 8.97
N LYS A 301 3.56 -13.10 8.90
CA LYS A 301 4.47 -12.57 9.94
C LYS A 301 4.65 -11.06 9.85
N VAL A 302 5.14 -10.52 10.97
CA VAL A 302 5.64 -9.14 11.09
C VAL A 302 7.13 -9.20 11.38
N ARG A 303 7.93 -8.34 10.75
CA ARG A 303 9.36 -8.17 11.09
C ARG A 303 9.80 -6.73 10.98
N ARG A 304 10.81 -6.34 11.77
CA ARG A 304 11.48 -5.04 11.60
C ARG A 304 12.28 -5.05 10.30
N LEU A 305 12.32 -3.91 9.62
CA LEU A 305 13.14 -3.72 8.44
C LEU A 305 14.59 -3.41 8.84
N GLU A 306 15.55 -4.00 8.14
CA GLU A 306 16.98 -3.81 8.37
C GLU A 306 17.52 -2.60 7.57
N ASP A 307 17.63 -1.42 8.18
CA ASP A 307 17.93 -0.15 7.47
C ASP A 307 19.14 -0.22 6.52
N GLU A 308 20.25 -0.78 6.99
CA GLU A 308 21.51 -0.84 6.24
C GLU A 308 21.37 -1.59 4.91
N ILE A 309 20.66 -2.74 4.92
CA ILE A 309 20.43 -3.59 3.73
C ILE A 309 19.59 -2.86 2.68
N TRP A 310 18.65 -2.00 3.08
CA TRP A 310 17.69 -1.38 2.16
C TRP A 310 18.09 0.03 1.71
N SER A 311 19.14 0.61 2.29
CA SER A 311 19.57 1.98 2.00
C SER A 311 19.85 2.22 0.50
N SER A 312 20.62 1.33 -0.14
CA SER A 312 20.92 1.37 -1.58
C SER A 312 19.65 1.17 -2.42
N TYR A 313 18.79 0.24 -2.02
CA TYR A 313 17.52 -0.06 -2.67
C TYR A 313 16.51 1.10 -2.65
N LEU A 314 16.48 1.87 -1.57
CA LEU A 314 15.60 3.04 -1.42
C LEU A 314 16.10 4.27 -2.18
N SER A 315 17.38 4.29 -2.57
CA SER A 315 17.96 5.37 -3.36
C SER A 315 17.49 5.36 -4.82
N VAL A 316 17.00 4.21 -5.33
CA VAL A 316 16.53 4.08 -6.72
C VAL A 316 15.21 4.81 -6.94
N GLY A 317 15.18 5.62 -8.00
CA GLY A 317 14.01 6.37 -8.43
C GLY A 317 14.26 7.87 -8.45
N LYS A 318 13.24 8.66 -8.09
CA LYS A 318 13.36 10.11 -8.04
C LYS A 318 14.39 10.54 -6.99
N PRO A 319 15.25 11.54 -7.25
CA PRO A 319 16.13 12.09 -6.24
C PRO A 319 15.31 12.80 -5.15
N ALA A 320 15.58 12.49 -3.88
CA ALA A 320 15.07 13.30 -2.78
C ALA A 320 15.77 14.68 -2.79
N PRO A 321 15.09 15.77 -2.38
CA PRO A 321 15.79 16.99 -1.98
C PRO A 321 16.87 16.64 -0.95
N ARG A 322 18.05 17.25 -1.07
CA ARG A 322 19.31 16.98 -0.32
C ARG A 322 19.20 16.86 1.21
N THR A 323 18.05 17.14 1.81
CA THR A 323 17.80 17.14 3.26
C THR A 323 17.15 15.87 3.80
N HIS A 324 16.71 14.93 2.97
CA HIS A 324 16.09 13.68 3.44
C HIS A 324 16.81 12.46 2.84
N ASN A 325 17.73 11.87 3.62
CA ASN A 325 18.10 10.47 3.38
C ASN A 325 16.84 9.63 3.60
N ARG A 326 16.41 8.88 2.59
CA ARG A 326 15.34 7.88 2.72
C ARG A 326 15.89 6.74 3.58
N SER A 327 15.70 6.84 4.89
CA SER A 327 16.06 5.77 5.82
C SER A 327 14.87 4.84 5.98
N ALA A 328 15.18 3.55 6.02
CA ALA A 328 14.32 2.45 6.40
C ALA A 328 14.23 2.29 7.94
N ASP A 329 14.92 3.14 8.73
CA ASP A 329 14.81 3.08 10.18
C ASP A 329 13.38 3.34 10.66
N GLY A 330 12.99 2.60 11.70
CA GLY A 330 11.62 2.63 12.23
C GLY A 330 10.56 1.97 11.36
N MET A 331 10.92 1.35 10.22
CA MET A 331 9.98 0.66 9.35
C MET A 331 9.75 -0.81 9.77
N THR A 332 8.54 -1.28 9.53
CA THR A 332 8.08 -2.65 9.82
C THR A 332 7.46 -3.26 8.56
N ILE A 333 7.76 -4.53 8.31
CA ILE A 333 7.19 -5.32 7.23
C ILE A 333 6.05 -6.18 7.77
N TYR A 334 4.88 -6.05 7.15
CA TYR A 334 3.73 -6.93 7.31
C TYR A 334 3.64 -7.82 6.07
N GLN A 335 3.70 -9.14 6.28
CA GLN A 335 3.77 -10.11 5.18
C GLN A 335 2.49 -10.92 5.06
N TRP A 336 1.92 -10.94 3.85
CA TRP A 336 0.96 -11.92 3.39
C TRP A 336 1.62 -12.84 2.37
N ARG A 337 1.20 -14.11 2.37
CA ARG A 337 1.69 -15.11 1.43
C ARG A 337 0.60 -16.10 1.08
N GLU A 338 0.40 -16.32 -0.20
CA GLU A 338 -0.42 -17.39 -0.74
C GLU A 338 0.41 -18.28 -1.67
N LEU A 339 0.14 -19.58 -1.63
CA LEU A 339 0.81 -20.61 -2.42
C LEU A 339 -0.24 -21.45 -3.13
N ALA A 340 -0.03 -21.74 -4.41
CA ALA A 340 -0.84 -22.65 -5.19
C ALA A 340 -0.86 -24.05 -4.55
N GLY A 341 -2.04 -24.67 -4.52
CA GLY A 341 -2.21 -26.04 -4.03
C GLY A 341 -2.02 -27.05 -5.16
N GLY A 342 -0.78 -27.45 -5.44
CA GLY A 342 -0.47 -28.44 -6.48
C GLY A 342 -0.72 -27.89 -7.89
N GLU A 343 -1.64 -28.51 -8.64
CA GLU A 343 -2.00 -28.12 -10.00
C GLU A 343 -3.02 -26.98 -10.07
N LYS A 344 -3.53 -26.48 -8.92
CA LYS A 344 -4.48 -25.37 -8.91
C LYS A 344 -3.74 -24.03 -8.80
N SER A 345 -3.88 -23.19 -9.83
CA SER A 345 -3.41 -21.80 -9.83
C SER A 345 -4.17 -20.95 -8.80
N ILE A 346 -3.51 -19.89 -8.30
CA ILE A 346 -4.19 -18.83 -7.56
C ILE A 346 -4.98 -17.98 -8.58
N ASP A 347 -6.29 -17.87 -8.39
CA ASP A 347 -7.18 -17.12 -9.29
C ASP A 347 -7.19 -15.62 -8.95
N ASP A 348 -7.33 -15.31 -7.67
CA ASP A 348 -7.34 -13.97 -7.10
C ASP A 348 -6.62 -13.92 -5.74
N PHE A 349 -6.21 -12.73 -5.32
CA PHE A 349 -5.55 -12.53 -4.03
C PHE A 349 -6.01 -11.24 -3.37
N ILE A 350 -6.35 -11.30 -2.08
CA ILE A 350 -6.80 -10.16 -1.28
C ILE A 350 -5.98 -10.09 0.00
N ALA A 351 -5.36 -8.93 0.24
CA ALA A 351 -4.71 -8.62 1.50
C ALA A 351 -5.34 -7.37 2.11
N TYR A 352 -5.96 -7.53 3.29
CA TYR A 352 -6.56 -6.45 4.04
C TYR A 352 -5.94 -6.33 5.43
N ALA A 353 -5.69 -5.10 5.85
CA ALA A 353 -5.20 -4.75 7.17
C ALA A 353 -5.79 -3.41 7.64
N SER A 354 -6.01 -3.29 8.95
CA SER A 354 -6.32 -2.02 9.58
C SER A 354 -5.24 -1.63 10.58
N PHE A 355 -4.93 -0.35 10.63
CA PHE A 355 -3.88 0.24 11.46
C PHE A 355 -4.45 1.38 12.29
N ARG A 356 -3.92 1.54 13.49
CA ARG A 356 -4.24 2.67 14.37
C ARG A 356 -2.98 3.47 14.65
N THR A 357 -3.10 4.78 14.62
CA THR A 357 -2.06 5.69 15.05
C THR A 357 -2.65 6.87 15.80
N GLY A 358 -1.89 7.42 16.76
CA GLY A 358 -2.27 8.59 17.54
C GLY A 358 -1.41 9.78 17.16
N LYS A 359 -2.02 10.84 16.62
CA LYS A 359 -1.29 12.10 16.34
C LYS A 359 -1.52 13.11 17.47
N PRO A 360 -0.46 13.67 18.06
CA PRO A 360 -0.63 14.70 19.08
C PRO A 360 -1.19 15.98 18.46
N ARG A 361 -2.14 16.61 19.16
CA ARG A 361 -2.68 17.91 18.79
C ARG A 361 -1.93 19.01 19.53
N ILE A 362 -0.74 19.35 19.04
CA ILE A 362 0.16 20.29 19.73
C ILE A 362 -0.51 21.65 20.00
N TRP A 363 -1.32 22.14 19.06
CA TRP A 363 -2.08 23.38 19.22
C TRP A 363 -3.13 23.29 20.32
N THR A 364 -3.84 22.18 20.42
CA THR A 364 -4.80 21.93 21.52
C THR A 364 -4.07 21.90 22.86
N TYR A 365 -2.88 21.29 22.91
CA TYR A 365 -1.98 21.34 24.07
C TYR A 365 -1.61 22.77 24.46
N PHE A 366 -1.15 23.59 23.51
CA PHE A 366 -0.78 24.98 23.78
C PHE A 366 -1.98 25.78 24.31
N ILE A 367 -3.15 25.64 23.68
CA ILE A 367 -4.38 26.31 24.14
C ILE A 367 -4.76 25.85 25.55
N ALA A 368 -4.67 24.54 25.83
CA ALA A 368 -4.96 24.00 27.16
C ALA A 368 -4.00 24.56 28.23
N ILE A 369 -2.69 24.65 27.93
CA ILE A 369 -1.70 25.22 28.85
C ILE A 369 -2.00 26.71 29.12
N LEU A 370 -2.30 27.49 28.07
CA LEU A 370 -2.67 28.89 28.21
C LEU A 370 -3.95 29.07 29.01
N ALA A 371 -4.97 28.23 28.77
CA ALA A 371 -6.22 28.25 29.51
C ALA A 371 -6.02 27.92 30.99
N ILE A 372 -5.24 26.88 31.30
CA ILE A 372 -4.90 26.50 32.69
C ILE A 372 -4.14 27.64 33.37
N GLY A 373 -3.15 28.24 32.69
CA GLY A 373 -2.40 29.38 33.22
C GLY A 373 -3.29 30.59 33.49
N GLY A 374 -4.19 30.93 32.56
CA GLY A 374 -5.14 32.03 32.72
C GLY A 374 -6.13 31.81 33.85
N ILE A 375 -6.72 30.60 33.95
CA ILE A 375 -7.62 30.22 35.04
C ILE A 375 -6.88 30.26 36.38
N GLY A 376 -5.66 29.72 36.44
CA GLY A 376 -4.84 29.73 37.65
C GLY A 376 -4.56 31.15 38.15
N SER A 377 -4.21 32.07 37.23
CA SER A 377 -4.01 33.48 37.56
C SER A 377 -5.30 34.15 38.06
N ALA A 378 -6.43 33.89 37.40
CA ALA A 378 -7.73 34.43 37.82
C ALA A 378 -8.13 33.94 39.22
N ILE A 379 -7.98 32.65 39.50
CA ILE A 379 -8.24 32.06 40.83
C ILE A 379 -7.35 32.70 41.88
N LEU A 380 -6.05 32.83 41.61
CA LEU A 380 -5.11 33.47 42.53
C LEU A 380 -5.54 34.91 42.85
N ASN A 381 -5.92 35.69 41.85
CA ASN A 381 -6.40 37.06 42.05
C ASN A 381 -7.68 37.14 42.89
N VAL A 382 -8.61 36.20 42.71
CA VAL A 382 -9.82 36.11 43.55
C VAL A 382 -9.46 35.79 45.00
N VAL A 383 -8.56 34.83 45.24
CA VAL A 383 -8.11 34.48 46.60
C VAL A 383 -7.37 35.64 47.26
N LEU A 384 -6.46 36.29 46.55
CA LEU A 384 -5.75 37.48 47.04
C LEU A 384 -6.73 38.60 47.41
N SER A 385 -7.72 38.85 46.55
CA SER A 385 -8.77 39.84 46.81
C SER A 385 -9.62 39.48 48.03
N GLY A 386 -9.95 38.19 48.19
CA GLY A 386 -10.66 37.66 49.36
C GLY A 386 -9.85 37.85 50.64
N LEU A 387 -8.58 37.44 50.66
CA LEU A 387 -7.66 37.63 51.78
C LEU A 387 -7.55 39.11 52.15
N ALA A 388 -7.34 39.99 51.17
CA ALA A 388 -7.22 41.42 51.39
C ALA A 388 -8.50 42.07 51.96
N ARG A 389 -9.68 41.50 51.71
CA ARG A 389 -10.94 41.91 52.35
C ARG A 389 -11.02 41.37 53.78
N SER A 390 -10.66 40.12 54.00
CA SER A 390 -10.68 39.49 55.33
C SER A 390 -9.71 40.17 56.31
N PHE A 391 -8.48 40.48 55.89
CA PHE A 391 -7.52 41.21 56.73
C PHE A 391 -8.04 42.60 57.13
N ARG A 392 -8.64 43.33 56.17
CA ARG A 392 -9.26 44.64 56.45
C ARG A 392 -10.44 44.53 57.41
N ALA A 393 -11.32 43.56 57.22
CA ALA A 393 -12.47 43.33 58.10
C ALA A 393 -12.04 42.93 59.52
N ALA A 394 -10.90 42.26 59.67
CA ALA A 394 -10.33 41.86 60.95
C ALA A 394 -9.43 42.93 61.59
N GLY A 395 -9.27 44.12 60.96
CA GLY A 395 -8.48 45.23 61.49
C GLY A 395 -6.97 45.06 61.42
N PHE A 396 -6.48 44.13 60.60
CA PHE A 396 -5.05 43.89 60.41
C PHE A 396 -4.51 44.64 59.18
N ASP A 397 -3.25 45.07 59.27
CA ASP A 397 -2.52 45.62 58.12
C ASP A 397 -2.36 44.57 57.02
N GLN A 398 -2.43 45.02 55.76
CA GLN A 398 -2.26 44.11 54.64
C GLN A 398 -0.82 43.59 54.59
N PRO A 399 -0.62 42.26 54.47
CA PRO A 399 0.71 41.70 54.34
C PRO A 399 1.36 42.19 53.04
N SER A 400 2.70 42.24 53.03
CA SER A 400 3.42 42.63 51.82
C SER A 400 3.09 41.68 50.65
N PRO A 401 3.20 42.12 49.38
CA PRO A 401 2.77 41.34 48.22
C PRO A 401 3.38 39.92 48.16
N GLY A 402 4.63 39.76 48.60
CA GLY A 402 5.29 38.46 48.67
C GLY A 402 4.62 37.49 49.66
N TYR A 403 4.28 37.96 50.86
CA TYR A 403 3.60 37.13 51.86
C TYR A 403 2.13 36.88 51.48
N ALA A 404 1.44 37.85 50.87
CA ALA A 404 0.08 37.67 50.38
C ALA A 404 -0.02 36.52 49.35
N ASN A 405 0.93 36.47 48.41
CA ASN A 405 1.05 35.38 47.43
C ASN A 405 1.36 34.03 48.09
N LEU A 406 2.25 34.01 49.10
CA LEU A 406 2.57 32.80 49.86
C LEU A 406 1.33 32.25 50.59
N TYR A 407 0.58 33.11 51.29
CA TYR A 407 -0.65 32.71 51.98
C TYR A 407 -1.72 32.22 51.01
N ALA A 408 -1.93 32.94 49.90
CA ALA A 408 -2.87 32.51 48.87
C ALA A 408 -2.48 31.15 48.26
N GLY A 409 -1.19 30.94 47.97
CA GLY A 409 -0.68 29.66 47.47
C GLY A 409 -0.86 28.51 48.46
N LEU A 410 -0.57 28.75 49.75
CA LEU A 410 -0.73 27.74 50.80
C LEU A 410 -2.21 27.38 51.00
N LEU A 411 -3.09 28.39 51.00
CA LEU A 411 -4.54 28.21 51.12
C LEU A 411 -5.09 27.42 49.93
N LEU A 412 -4.72 27.77 48.70
CA LEU A 412 -5.07 27.01 47.50
C LEU A 412 -4.56 25.57 47.55
N THR A 413 -3.35 25.34 48.04
CA THR A 413 -2.76 24.00 48.19
C THR A 413 -3.54 23.16 49.21
N VAL A 414 -3.90 23.74 50.36
CA VAL A 414 -4.72 23.07 51.36
C VAL A 414 -6.08 22.70 50.78
N PHE A 415 -6.75 23.62 50.07
CA PHE A 415 -8.05 23.34 49.44
C PHE A 415 -7.94 22.26 48.36
N ALA A 416 -6.87 22.24 47.57
CA ALA A 416 -6.65 21.22 46.53
C ALA A 416 -6.39 19.82 47.14
N LEU A 417 -5.68 19.75 48.27
CA LEU A 417 -5.28 18.48 48.89
C LEU A 417 -6.29 17.94 49.93
N ALA A 418 -7.13 18.81 50.51
CA ALA A 418 -8.11 18.43 51.53
C ALA A 418 -9.04 17.27 51.12
N PRO A 419 -9.59 17.21 49.89
CA PRO A 419 -10.43 16.08 49.47
C PRO A 419 -9.70 14.75 49.48
N MET A 420 -8.41 14.74 49.08
CA MET A 420 -7.58 13.53 49.11
C MET A 420 -7.26 13.09 50.53
N ALA A 421 -6.97 14.03 51.43
CA ALA A 421 -6.74 13.75 52.84
C ALA A 421 -8.00 13.18 53.52
N VAL A 422 -9.17 13.80 53.29
CA VAL A 422 -10.46 13.33 53.81
C VAL A 422 -10.81 11.93 53.27
N ALA A 423 -10.60 11.68 51.97
CA ALA A 423 -10.80 10.36 51.38
C ALA A 423 -9.82 9.31 51.92
N GLY A 424 -8.58 9.70 52.25
CA GLY A 424 -7.59 8.84 52.88
C GLY A 424 -7.98 8.45 54.31
N ILE A 425 -8.40 9.43 55.11
CA ILE A 425 -8.87 9.24 56.50
C ILE A 425 -10.12 8.37 56.51
N SER A 426 -11.10 8.63 55.63
CA SER A 426 -12.31 7.81 55.49
C SER A 426 -11.98 6.35 55.15
N ARG A 427 -11.04 6.13 54.21
CA ARG A 427 -10.55 4.77 53.86
C ARG A 427 -9.80 4.09 55.01
N ALA A 428 -9.05 4.84 55.81
CA ALA A 428 -8.37 4.30 57.00
C ALA A 428 -9.37 3.93 58.11
N TRP A 429 -10.41 4.75 58.29
CA TRP A 429 -11.47 4.52 59.28
C TRP A 429 -12.32 3.30 58.93
N LYS A 430 -12.72 3.14 57.66
CA LYS A 430 -13.40 1.91 57.17
C LYS A 430 -12.55 0.66 57.36
N ARG A 431 -11.23 0.73 57.17
CA ARG A 431 -10.30 -0.39 57.42
C ARG A 431 -10.19 -0.78 58.90
N ARG A 432 -10.41 0.16 59.82
CA ARG A 432 -10.46 -0.13 61.26
C ARG A 432 -11.77 -0.78 61.68
N GLN A 433 -12.91 -0.35 61.11
CA GLN A 433 -14.20 -1.00 61.36
C GLN A 433 -14.24 -2.46 60.88
N MET A 434 -13.57 -2.79 59.79
CA MET A 434 -13.46 -4.18 59.31
C MET A 434 -12.47 -5.04 60.11
N ARG A 435 -11.78 -4.49 61.12
CA ARG A 435 -10.90 -5.25 62.03
C ARG A 435 -11.54 -5.56 63.38
N GLU A 436 -12.80 -5.19 63.62
CA GLU A 436 -13.52 -5.73 64.77
C GLU A 436 -13.78 -7.23 64.52
N PRO A 437 -13.25 -8.14 65.37
CA PRO A 437 -13.50 -9.55 65.23
C PRO A 437 -14.99 -9.81 65.42
N GLN A 438 -15.63 -10.45 64.45
CA GLN A 438 -16.99 -10.95 64.66
C GLN A 438 -16.97 -11.87 65.88
N PRO A 439 -17.86 -11.68 66.87
CA PRO A 439 -17.97 -12.59 67.99
C PRO A 439 -18.30 -13.98 67.44
N PHE A 440 -17.43 -14.94 67.73
CA PHE A 440 -17.61 -16.35 67.41
C PHE A 440 -18.97 -16.79 67.94
N GLN A 441 -19.93 -17.10 67.05
CA GLN A 441 -21.15 -17.78 67.46
C GLN A 441 -20.84 -19.28 67.59
N PRO A 442 -20.94 -19.87 68.79
CA PRO A 442 -20.81 -21.31 68.94
C PRO A 442 -22.00 -22.00 68.26
N ARG A 443 -21.69 -23.05 67.49
CA ARG A 443 -22.66 -23.93 66.81
C ARG A 443 -23.30 -24.91 67.77
#